data_AF-A0A8C3Y444-F1
#
_entry.id   AF-A0A8C3Y444-F1
#
_cell.length_a   1.000
_cell.length_b   1.000
_cell.length_c   1.000
_cell.angle_alpha   90.00
_cell.angle_beta   90.00
_cell.angle_gamma   90.00
#
_symmetry.space_group_name_H-M   'P 1'
#
loop_
_entity.id
_entity.type
_entity.pdbx_description
1 polymer ?
#
loop_
_entity_poly.entity_id
_entity_poly.type
_entity_poly.pdbx_seq_one_letter_code
_entity_poly.pdbx_strand_id
1 'polypeptide(L)'
;RCLQNLNQQLGCMMNGKLYPFGDIERTEFCYRCHCNRTWIRCCSLFLRPVRYDERECKAIFNKTSCGYDVVQKDDPSKVCSAFGHVG
;
A
#
# COMPACT_ATOMS: atom_id res chain seq x y z
N ARG A 1 -6.01 -30.93 -5.40
CA ARG A 1 -7.23 -30.60 -6.18
C ARG A 1 -7.34 -29.07 -6.18
N CYS A 2 -6.90 -28.37 -7.24
CA CYS A 2 -6.99 -26.92 -7.29
C CYS A 2 -8.39 -26.52 -7.76
N LEU A 3 -9.11 -25.78 -6.92
CA LEU A 3 -10.37 -25.15 -7.30
C LEU A 3 -10.05 -24.03 -8.30
N GLN A 4 -10.41 -24.20 -9.56
CA GLN A 4 -10.29 -23.16 -10.58
C GLN A 4 -11.32 -22.06 -10.24
N ASN A 5 -10.85 -20.98 -9.65
CA ASN A 5 -11.65 -19.77 -9.51
C ASN A 5 -11.95 -19.23 -10.92
N LEU A 6 -13.23 -19.12 -11.30
CA LEU A 6 -13.71 -18.67 -12.62
C LEU A 6 -13.21 -17.28 -13.07
N ASN A 7 -12.49 -16.52 -12.23
CA ASN A 7 -12.12 -15.12 -12.48
C ASN A 7 -10.79 -14.88 -13.21
N GLN A 8 -9.96 -15.89 -13.46
CA GLN A 8 -8.68 -15.71 -14.17
C GLN A 8 -8.82 -15.37 -15.67
N GLN A 9 -10.02 -15.44 -16.24
CA GLN A 9 -10.23 -15.08 -17.66
C GLN A 9 -10.39 -13.58 -17.88
N LEU A 10 -10.78 -12.81 -16.85
CA LEU A 10 -11.13 -11.38 -16.97
C LEU A 10 -10.07 -10.44 -16.38
N GLY A 11 -9.23 -10.93 -15.46
CA GLY A 11 -8.21 -10.12 -14.79
C GLY A 11 -7.65 -10.78 -13.54
N CYS A 12 -7.08 -9.97 -12.64
CA CYS A 12 -6.51 -10.43 -11.37
C CYS A 12 -7.36 -9.97 -10.19
N MET A 13 -7.68 -10.88 -9.28
CA MET A 13 -8.32 -10.55 -8.00
C MET A 13 -7.28 -10.12 -6.98
N MET A 14 -7.44 -8.92 -6.42
CA MET A 14 -6.62 -8.40 -5.31
C MET A 14 -7.54 -7.78 -4.26
N ASN A 15 -7.42 -8.24 -3.01
CA ASN A 15 -8.22 -7.75 -1.88
C ASN A 15 -9.74 -7.70 -2.15
N GLY A 16 -10.28 -8.70 -2.86
CA GLY A 16 -11.70 -8.79 -3.18
C GLY A 16 -12.15 -7.98 -4.41
N LYS A 17 -11.24 -7.26 -5.09
CA LYS A 17 -11.53 -6.50 -6.31
C LYS A 17 -10.84 -7.09 -7.53
N LEU A 18 -11.57 -7.16 -8.64
CA LEU A 18 -11.03 -7.56 -9.94
C LEU A 18 -10.36 -6.36 -10.62
N TYR A 19 -9.10 -6.53 -10.99
CA TYR A 19 -8.32 -5.56 -11.77
C TYR A 19 -8.09 -6.09 -13.19
N PRO A 20 -8.08 -5.22 -14.22
CA PRO A 20 -7.82 -5.63 -15.60
C PRO A 20 -6.38 -6.12 -15.77
N PHE A 21 -6.12 -6.84 -16.87
CA PHE A 21 -4.75 -7.13 -17.30
C PHE A 21 -4.00 -5.85 -17.67
N GLY A 22 -2.68 -5.89 -17.47
CA GLY A 22 -1.76 -4.78 -17.76
C GLY A 22 -1.27 -4.07 -16.49
N ASP A 23 -0.72 -2.87 -16.71
CA ASP A 23 -0.20 -2.02 -15.66
C ASP A 23 -1.32 -1.26 -14.95
N ILE A 24 -1.23 -1.25 -13.63
CA ILE A 24 -2.14 -0.54 -12.74
C ILE A 24 -1.27 0.41 -11.94
N GLU A 25 -1.27 1.68 -12.36
CA GLU A 25 -0.39 2.70 -11.78
C GLU A 25 -0.67 2.94 -10.30
N ARG A 26 -1.94 2.85 -9.88
CA ARG A 26 -2.33 3.00 -8.48
C ARG A 26 -3.63 2.28 -8.15
N THR A 27 -3.55 1.39 -7.18
CA THR A 27 -4.72 0.74 -6.56
C THR A 27 -5.24 1.55 -5.37
N GLU A 28 -6.46 1.26 -4.93
CA GLU A 28 -7.03 1.89 -3.72
C GLU A 28 -6.27 1.56 -2.43
N PHE A 29 -5.45 0.52 -2.47
CA PHE A 29 -4.59 0.07 -1.36
C PHE A 29 -3.17 0.61 -1.46
N CYS A 30 -2.91 1.59 -2.33
CA CYS A 30 -1.59 2.21 -2.49
C CYS A 30 -0.51 1.26 -3.00
N TYR A 31 -0.85 0.43 -3.98
CA TYR A 31 0.10 -0.39 -4.73
C TYR A 31 0.10 -0.01 -6.19
N ARG A 32 1.29 -0.04 -6.80
CA ARG A 32 1.46 -0.16 -8.24
C ARG A 32 1.54 -1.64 -8.58
N CYS A 33 0.76 -2.09 -9.55
CA CYS A 33 0.69 -3.50 -9.89
C CYS A 33 0.85 -3.74 -11.38
N HIS A 34 1.29 -4.95 -11.72
CA HIS A 34 1.18 -5.51 -13.06
C HIS A 34 0.40 -6.82 -12.96
N CYS A 35 -0.70 -6.93 -13.71
CA CYS A 35 -1.55 -8.10 -13.77
C CYS A 35 -1.42 -8.77 -15.15
N ASN A 36 -1.08 -10.06 -15.17
CA ASN A 36 -1.13 -10.86 -16.39
C ASN A 36 -2.04 -12.08 -16.20
N ARG A 37 -2.09 -12.95 -17.21
CA ARG A 37 -2.99 -14.11 -17.24
C ARG A 37 -2.74 -15.14 -16.14
N THR A 38 -1.56 -15.14 -15.52
CA THR A 38 -1.16 -16.16 -14.55
C THR A 38 -0.88 -15.61 -13.16
N TRP A 39 -0.46 -14.35 -13.04
CA TRP A 39 -0.11 -13.72 -11.77
C TRP A 39 -0.37 -12.21 -11.74
N ILE A 40 -0.41 -11.68 -10.52
CA ILE A 40 -0.33 -10.24 -10.23
C ILE A 40 0.89 -9.97 -9.35
N ARG A 41 1.68 -8.96 -9.69
CA ARG A 41 2.79 -8.46 -8.87
C ARG A 41 2.47 -7.03 -8.48
N CYS A 42 2.60 -6.73 -7.21
CA CYS A 42 2.33 -5.42 -6.66
C CYS A 42 3.52 -4.93 -5.84
N CYS A 43 3.79 -3.64 -5.93
CA CYS A 43 4.78 -2.91 -5.15
C CYS A 43 4.04 -1.80 -4.38
N SER A 44 4.34 -1.67 -3.10
CA SER A 44 3.91 -0.56 -2.25
C SER A 44 4.33 0.76 -2.89
N LEU A 45 3.39 1.72 -2.93
CA LEU A 45 3.69 3.12 -3.26
C LEU A 45 4.14 3.91 -2.03
N PHE A 46 3.92 3.36 -0.84
CA PHE A 46 4.28 3.97 0.44
C PHE A 46 5.59 3.41 0.97
N LEU A 47 6.32 4.27 1.68
CA LEU A 47 7.46 3.87 2.50
C LEU A 47 7.04 3.87 3.96
N ARG A 48 7.23 2.75 4.65
CA ARG A 48 6.91 2.62 6.07
C ARG A 48 8.03 3.24 6.91
N PRO A 49 7.75 4.22 7.78
CA PRO A 49 8.74 4.77 8.68
C PRO A 49 9.09 3.72 9.75
N VAL A 50 10.38 3.51 9.97
CA VAL A 50 10.92 2.52 10.92
C VAL A 50 11.85 3.16 11.97
N ARG A 51 12.16 4.45 11.84
CA ARG A 51 12.97 5.19 12.79
C ARG A 51 12.41 6.60 12.98
N TYR A 52 11.72 6.80 14.08
CA TYR A 52 11.20 8.08 14.58
C TYR A 52 11.07 7.98 16.11
N ASP A 53 10.73 9.07 16.79
CA ASP A 53 10.47 9.03 18.23
C ASP A 53 9.15 8.32 18.52
N GLU A 54 9.19 7.00 18.68
CA GLU A 54 7.99 6.19 18.95
C GLU A 54 7.38 6.45 20.34
N ARG A 55 8.07 7.18 21.24
CA ARG A 55 7.51 7.55 22.55
C ARG A 55 6.52 8.69 22.40
N GLU A 56 6.92 9.75 21.69
CA GLU A 56 6.13 10.97 21.55
C GLU A 56 5.34 11.05 20.24
N CYS A 57 5.69 10.23 19.24
CA CYS A 57 5.11 10.30 17.91
C CYS A 57 4.45 8.99 17.47
N LYS A 58 3.58 9.08 16.47
CA LYS A 58 2.90 7.95 15.81
C LYS A 58 2.90 8.16 14.30
N ALA A 59 2.93 7.06 13.55
CA ALA A 59 2.77 7.08 12.10
C ALA A 59 1.30 6.84 11.72
N ILE A 60 0.72 7.73 10.92
CA ILE A 60 -0.65 7.64 10.41
C ILE A 60 -0.57 7.45 8.90
N PHE A 61 -1.26 6.43 8.37
CA PHE A 61 -1.28 6.21 6.93
C PHE A 61 -2.20 7.23 6.22
N ASN A 62 -1.65 7.94 5.25
CA ASN A 62 -2.36 8.90 4.44
C ASN A 62 -2.66 8.28 3.06
N LYS A 63 -3.92 7.88 2.86
CA LYS A 63 -4.37 7.24 1.61
C LYS A 63 -4.31 8.17 0.40
N THR A 64 -4.40 9.49 0.61
CA THR A 64 -4.35 10.49 -0.46
C THR A 64 -2.94 10.58 -1.01
N SER A 65 -1.92 10.67 -0.16
CA SER A 65 -0.52 10.69 -0.60
C SER A 65 0.06 9.29 -0.86
N CYS A 66 -0.57 8.22 -0.36
CA CYS A 66 0.04 6.89 -0.22
C CYS A 66 1.37 6.97 0.55
N GLY A 67 1.34 7.58 1.72
CA GLY A 67 2.49 7.71 2.60
C GLY A 67 2.11 7.58 4.07
N TYR A 68 3.09 7.78 4.94
CA TYR A 68 2.86 7.90 6.37
C TYR A 68 3.20 9.31 6.83
N ASP A 69 2.26 9.94 7.51
CA ASP A 69 2.50 11.16 8.25
C ASP A 69 2.95 10.75 9.67
N VAL A 70 4.16 11.13 10.05
CA VAL A 70 4.67 10.92 11.41
C VAL A 70 4.39 12.18 12.21
N VAL A 71 3.56 12.08 13.24
CA VAL A 71 3.03 13.23 13.98
C VAL A 71 3.06 12.99 15.48
N GLN A 72 2.98 14.05 16.30
CA GLN A 72 2.91 13.89 17.74
C GLN A 72 1.64 13.13 18.16
N LYS A 73 1.75 12.34 19.23
CA LYS A 73 0.61 11.58 19.77
C LYS A 73 -0.48 12.51 20.30
N ASP A 74 -0.06 13.54 21.02
CA ASP A 74 -0.94 14.51 21.71
C ASP A 74 -1.50 15.57 20.77
N ASP A 75 -0.74 15.95 19.73
CA ASP A 75 -1.15 16.93 18.73
C ASP A 75 -0.80 16.46 17.31
N PRO A 76 -1.72 15.76 16.62
CA PRO A 76 -1.49 15.27 15.26
C PRO A 76 -1.27 16.36 14.21
N SER A 77 -1.47 17.65 14.51
CA SER A 77 -1.14 18.74 13.58
C SER A 77 0.36 19.03 13.52
N LYS A 78 1.13 18.56 14.52
CA LYS A 78 2.58 18.73 14.59
C LYS A 78 3.30 17.51 14.02
N VAL A 79 4.08 17.76 12.97
CA VAL A 79 4.90 16.75 12.30
C VAL A 79 6.13 16.41 13.13
N CYS A 80 6.45 15.12 13.22
CA CYS A 80 7.69 14.60 13.76
C CYS A 80 8.66 14.21 12.64
N SER A 81 9.96 14.26 12.93
CA SER A 81 10.99 13.79 12.00
C SER A 81 11.07 12.26 11.99
N ALA A 82 11.24 11.68 10.79
CA ALA A 82 11.55 10.27 10.59
C ALA A 82 12.84 10.12 9.79
N PHE A 83 13.73 9.25 10.26
CA PHE A 83 15.10 9.14 9.75
C PHE A 83 15.37 7.82 9.02
N GLY A 84 14.37 6.94 8.92
CA GLY A 84 14.51 5.64 8.27
C GLY A 84 13.18 5.14 7.76
N HIS A 85 13.19 4.63 6.53
CA HIS A 85 12.02 4.10 5.86
C HIS A 85 12.34 2.79 5.13
N VAL A 86 11.34 1.93 4.98
CA VAL A 86 11.41 0.68 4.18
C VAL A 86 10.26 0.62 3.20
N GLY A 87 10.51 0.10 2.00
CA GLY A 87 9.55 -0.03 0.90
C GLY A 87 9.44 -1.46 0.42
#